data_AF-A0A8J6BHI3-F1
#
_entry.id   AF-A0A8J6BHI3-F1
#
_cell.length_a   1.000
_cell.length_b   1.000
_cell.length_c   1.000
_cell.angle_alpha   90.00
_cell.angle_beta   90.00
_cell.angle_gamma   90.00
#
_symmetry.space_group_name_H-M   'P 1'
#
loop_
_entity.id
_entity.type
_entity.pdbx_description
1 polymer ?
#
loop_
_entity_poly.entity_id
_entity_poly.type
_entity_poly.pdbx_seq_one_letter_code
_entity_poly.pdbx_strand_id
1 'polypeptide(L)' 'MDDALEVYGRMSEKEIKPNTTTFDILVNALCKQGNLDRARDMVSDMASGGVASPPEFRESVIDIFKKAGRQEEIEKTFP' A
#
# COMPACT_ATOMS: atom_id res chain seq x y z
N MET A 1 -6.30 4.66 -13.04
CA MET A 1 -6.18 3.83 -11.80
C MET A 1 -5.99 2.40 -12.21
N ASP A 2 -6.85 1.90 -13.11
CA ASP A 2 -6.72 0.57 -13.70
C ASP A 2 -5.34 0.34 -14.32
N ASP A 3 -4.80 1.33 -15.04
CA ASP A 3 -3.46 1.23 -15.65
C ASP A 3 -2.33 0.98 -14.63
N ALA A 4 -2.42 1.57 -13.43
CA ALA A 4 -1.37 1.44 -12.42
C ALA A 4 -1.40 0.06 -11.75
N LEU A 5 -2.61 -0.49 -11.53
CA LEU A 5 -2.83 -1.82 -10.99
C LEU A 5 -2.52 -2.91 -12.03
N GLU A 6 -2.80 -2.65 -13.30
CA GLU A 6 -2.43 -3.54 -14.41
C GLU A 6 -0.90 -3.64 -14.56
N VAL A 7 -0.20 -2.49 -14.48
CA VAL A 7 1.27 -2.47 -14.51
C VAL A 7 1.85 -3.21 -13.30
N TYR A 8 1.26 -3.06 -12.10
CA TYR A 8 1.65 -3.82 -10.91
C TYR A 8 1.49 -5.33 -11.11
N GLY A 9 0.36 -5.78 -11.66
CA GLY A 9 0.14 -7.19 -11.99
C GLY A 9 1.18 -7.74 -12.97
N ARG A 10 1.52 -6.96 -14.01
CA ARG A 10 2.53 -7.33 -15.01
C ARG A 10 3.97 -7.30 -14.47
N MET A 11 4.25 -6.55 -13.41
CA MET A 11 5.57 -6.55 -12.74
C MET A 11 5.75 -7.83 -11.91
N SER A 12 4.71 -8.25 -11.18
CA SER A 12 4.68 -9.56 -10.48
C SER A 12 4.87 -10.74 -11.44
N GLU A 13 4.18 -10.74 -12.59
CA GLU A 13 4.32 -11.81 -13.60
C GLU A 13 5.72 -11.90 -14.23
N LYS A 14 6.50 -10.80 -14.20
CA LYS A 14 7.83 -10.73 -14.81
C LYS A 14 8.98 -10.91 -13.81
N GLU A 15 8.68 -11.30 -12.57
CA GLU A 15 9.65 -11.35 -11.47
C GLU A 15 10.36 -9.99 -11.20
N ILE A 16 9.79 -8.89 -11.72
CA ILE A 16 10.27 -7.55 -11.44
C ILE A 16 9.66 -7.17 -10.09
N LYS A 17 10.43 -7.34 -9.01
CA LYS A 17 9.99 -6.98 -7.66
C LYS A 17 9.47 -5.54 -7.68
N PRO A 18 8.17 -5.32 -7.39
CA PRO A 18 7.64 -3.98 -7.21
C PRO A 18 8.49 -3.30 -6.14
N ASN A 19 9.12 -2.19 -6.52
CA ASN A 19 9.97 -1.46 -5.59
C ASN A 19 9.10 -0.70 -4.58
N THR A 20 9.73 -0.26 -3.49
CA THR A 20 9.12 0.58 -2.47
C THR A 20 8.31 1.75 -3.04
N THR A 21 8.82 2.40 -4.08
CA THR A 21 8.16 3.51 -4.78
C THR A 21 6.84 3.11 -5.45
N THR A 22 6.73 1.89 -5.98
CA THR A 22 5.52 1.41 -6.65
C THR A 22 4.39 1.20 -5.64
N PHE A 23 4.68 0.55 -4.52
CA PHE A 23 3.71 0.38 -3.43
C PHE A 23 3.26 1.72 -2.85
N ASP A 24 4.21 2.64 -2.60
CA ASP A 24 3.92 3.96 -2.06
C ASP A 24 2.97 4.76 -2.96
N ILE A 25 3.20 4.76 -4.29
CA ILE A 25 2.31 5.42 -5.26
C ILE A 25 0.91 4.78 -5.25
N LEU A 26 0.82 3.46 -5.31
CA LEU A 26 -0.47 2.76 -5.39
C LEU A 26 -1.29 2.96 -4.12
N VAL A 27 -0.68 2.77 -2.96
CA VAL A 27 -1.36 2.92 -1.67
C VAL A 27 -1.79 4.37 -1.44
N ASN A 28 -0.93 5.35 -1.68
CA ASN A 28 -1.31 6.76 -1.57
C ASN A 28 -2.46 7.12 -2.52
N ALA A 29 -2.43 6.60 -3.76
CA ALA A 29 -3.51 6.84 -4.71
C ALA A 29 -4.83 6.20 -4.25
N LEU A 30 -4.79 4.95 -3.76
CA LEU A 30 -5.96 4.23 -3.26
C LEU A 30 -6.55 4.91 -2.02
N CYS A 31 -5.69 5.35 -1.10
CA CYS A 31 -6.06 6.15 0.07
C CYS A 31 -6.76 7.45 -0.31
N LYS A 32 -6.22 8.20 -1.29
CA LYS A 32 -6.84 9.44 -1.79
C LYS A 32 -8.20 9.21 -2.46
N GLN A 33 -8.44 8.02 -3.00
CA GLN A 33 -9.73 7.63 -3.59
C GLN A 33 -10.71 7.04 -2.58
N GLY A 34 -10.32 6.92 -1.31
CA GLY A 34 -11.12 6.28 -0.27
C GLY A 34 -11.23 4.76 -0.42
N ASN A 35 -10.47 4.15 -1.34
CA ASN A 35 -10.41 2.70 -1.50
C ASN A 35 -9.43 2.08 -0.50
N LEU A 36 -9.82 2.16 0.77
CA LEU A 36 -8.97 1.76 1.91
C LEU A 36 -8.78 0.24 1.99
N ASP A 37 -9.74 -0.56 1.51
CA ASP A 37 -9.60 -2.02 1.51
C ASP A 37 -8.44 -2.46 0.62
N ARG A 38 -8.40 -1.93 -0.61
CA ARG A 38 -7.32 -2.25 -1.55
C ARG A 38 -5.99 -1.63 -1.11
N ALA A 39 -6.02 -0.45 -0.48
CA ALA A 39 -4.83 0.16 0.11
C ALA A 39 -4.23 -0.72 1.22
N ARG A 40 -5.08 -1.29 2.08
CA ARG A 40 -4.66 -2.23 3.14
C ARG A 40 -4.06 -3.50 2.55
N ASP A 41 -4.68 -4.08 1.53
CA ASP A 41 -4.18 -5.32 0.92
C ASP A 41 -2.77 -5.09 0.32
N MET A 42 -2.55 -3.96 -0.37
CA MET A 42 -1.23 -3.58 -0.87
C MET A 42 -0.20 -3.34 0.23
N VAL A 43 -0.61 -2.77 1.37
CA VAL A 43 0.24 -2.62 2.55
C VAL A 43 0.64 -3.98 3.14
N SER A 44 -0.30 -4.93 3.19
CA SER A 44 -0.04 -6.30 3.65
C SER A 44 0.90 -7.05 2.72
N ASP A 45 0.73 -6.91 1.41
CA ASP A 45 1.64 -7.45 0.39
C ASP A 45 3.06 -6.88 0.54
N MET A 46 3.18 -5.58 0.81
CA MET A 46 4.47 -4.92 1.05
C MET A 46 5.17 -5.46 2.31
N ALA A 47 4.41 -5.64 3.40
CA ALA A 47 4.92 -6.17 4.66
C ALA A 47 5.33 -7.64 4.56
N SER A 48 4.53 -8.47 3.87
CA SER A 48 4.81 -9.89 3.68
C SER A 48 5.92 -10.16 2.64
N GLY A 49 6.06 -9.30 1.64
CA GLY A 49 7.09 -9.38 0.60
C GLY A 49 8.50 -8.95 1.04
N GLY A 50 8.68 -8.52 2.30
CA GLY A 50 9.96 -8.04 2.82
C GLY A 50 10.45 -6.76 2.14
N VAL A 51 9.54 -5.96 1.58
CA VAL A 51 9.87 -4.69 0.94
C VAL A 51 9.97 -3.61 2.01
N ALA A 52 11.10 -2.90 2.06
CA ALA A 52 11.31 -1.85 3.04
C ALA A 52 10.26 -0.74 2.86
N SER A 53 9.42 -0.54 3.88
CA SER A 53 8.49 0.59 3.94
C SER A 53 9.25 1.84 4.41
N PRO A 54 9.20 2.95 3.67
CA PRO A 54 9.75 4.21 4.13
C PRO A 54 9.01 4.67 5.40
N PRO A 55 9.68 5.30 6.37
CA PRO A 55 9.02 5.87 7.54
C PRO A 55 7.88 6.85 7.16
N GLU A 56 8.10 7.68 6.14
CA GLU A 56 7.14 8.65 5.62
C GLU A 56 5.87 7.99 5.06
N PHE A 57 6.02 6.82 4.44
CA PHE A 57 4.90 6.04 3.94
C PHE A 57 4.04 5.49 5.08
N ARG A 58 4.68 4.92 6.10
CA ARG A 58 3.99 4.37 7.27
C ARG A 58 3.15 5.46 7.97
N GLU A 59 3.73 6.64 8.17
CA GLU A 59 3.04 7.77 8.81
C GLU A 59 1.82 8.23 7.98
N SER A 60 1.99 8.39 6.66
CA SER A 60 0.92 8.78 5.74
C SER A 60 -0.25 7.80 5.78
N VAL A 61 0.03 6.49 5.71
CA VAL A 61 -1.00 5.44 5.74
C VAL A 61 -1.74 5.44 7.08
N ILE A 62 -1.02 5.53 8.21
CA ILE A 62 -1.63 5.59 9.54
C ILE A 62 -2.55 6.80 9.68
N ASP A 63 -2.11 7.99 9.25
CA ASP A 63 -2.90 9.22 9.33
C ASP A 63 -4.20 9.11 8.51
N ILE A 64 -4.12 8.54 7.31
CA ILE A 64 -5.29 8.38 6.44
C ILE A 64 -6.29 7.38 7.03
N PHE A 65 -5.82 6.21 7.49
CA PHE A 65 -6.70 5.22 8.11
C PHE A 65 -7.29 5.69 9.44
N LYS A 66 -6.54 6.49 10.20
CA LYS A 66 -7.04 7.16 11.42
C LYS A 66 -8.15 8.15 11.10
N LYS A 67 -7.98 9.00 10.09
CA LYS A 67 -9.03 9.93 9.63
C LYS A 67 -10.28 9.21 9.13
N ALA A 68 -10.13 7.98 8.63
CA ALA A 68 -11.23 7.13 8.21
C ALA A 68 -11.85 6.28 9.34
N GLY A 69 -11.32 6.33 10.57
CA GLY A 69 -11.80 5.52 11.70
C GLY A 69 -11.44 4.03 11.60
N ARG A 70 -10.47 3.66 10.74
CA ARG A 70 -10.04 2.28 10.48
C ARG A 70 -8.60 1.99 10.95
N GLN A 71 -8.12 2.72 11.95
CA GLN A 71 -6.73 2.62 12.43
C GLN A 71 -6.33 1.21 12.93
N GLU A 72 -7.26 0.47 13.54
CA GLU A 72 -6.99 -0.88 14.07
C GLU A 72 -6.53 -1.87 12.98
N GLU A 73 -6.92 -1.67 11.72
CA GLU A 73 -6.53 -2.55 10.61
C GLU A 73 -5.08 -2.32 10.18
N ILE A 74 -4.63 -1.07 10.23
CA ILE A 74 -3.26 -0.71 9.88
C ILE A 74 -2.29 -1.00 11.03
N GLU A 75 -2.71 -0.81 12.28
CA GLU A 75 -1.92 -1.21 13.46
C GLU A 75 -1.64 -2.72 13.50
N LYS A 76 -2.60 -3.56 13.08
CA LYS A 76 -2.38 -5.02 12.94
C LYS A 76 -1.40 -5.38 11.83
N THR A 77 -1.32 -4.56 10.79
CA THR A 77 -0.48 -4.83 9.61
C THR A 77 0.96 -4.31 9.81
N PHE A 78 1.14 -3.26 10.62
CA PHE A 78 2.44 -2.71 11.01
C PHE A 78 2.62 -2.74 12.55
N PRO A 79 3.01 -3.88 13.13
CA PRO A 79 3.31 -3.96 14.56
C PRO A 79 4.43 -3.02 15.02
#